data_AF-A0AAX6QW22-F1
#
_entry.id   AF-A0AAX6QW22-F1
#
_cell.length_a   1.000
_cell.length_b   1.000
_cell.length_c   1.000
_cell.angle_alpha   90.00
_cell.angle_beta   90.00
_cell.angle_gamma   90.00
#
_symmetry.space_group_name_H-M   'P 1'
#
loop_
_entity.id
_entity.type
_entity.pdbx_description
1 polymer ?
#
loop_
_entity_poly.entity_id
_entity_poly.type
_entity_poly.pdbx_seq_one_letter_code
_entity_poly.pdbx_strand_id
1 'polypeptide(L)'
;MAVVTETEVVWAEPLPTGTSAQRAELIALTKALTLGKGQKLNIYTDGRYAFATAHIHGTIYRERGLLTAEGKTIKNREEILVLLAALWLPKKLAIIHCPRHQTPIAQGNNLANQTAQKIALEADLTLTIQLPDKGGTALPETPQYTEADLKWIKQLPMAQCLKRWWRLSDCRVILPEALGEQVLSKMHQATHMGTRKMQDLQKLSVSLPPAKPAN
;
A
#
# COMPACT_ATOMS: atom_id res chain seq x y z
N MET A 1 -1.95 -1.07 -4.59
CA MET A 1 -2.05 -0.65 -6.00
C MET A 1 -3.39 -1.12 -6.55
N ALA A 2 -3.99 -0.42 -7.51
CA ALA A 2 -5.24 -0.81 -8.13
C ALA A 2 -5.27 -0.44 -9.63
N VAL A 3 -5.99 -1.23 -10.42
CA VAL A 3 -6.39 -0.97 -11.80
C VAL A 3 -7.91 -0.93 -11.81
N VAL A 4 -8.47 0.13 -12.35
CA VAL A 4 -9.90 0.41 -12.30
C VAL A 4 -10.42 0.81 -13.68
N THR A 5 -11.70 0.59 -13.91
CA THR A 5 -12.47 1.33 -14.91
C THR A 5 -12.94 2.64 -14.30
N GLU A 6 -13.80 3.39 -14.99
CA GLU A 6 -14.40 4.61 -14.44
C GLU A 6 -15.16 4.38 -13.12
N THR A 7 -15.74 3.18 -12.96
CA THR A 7 -16.66 2.87 -11.85
C THR A 7 -16.28 1.63 -11.04
N GLU A 8 -15.41 0.76 -11.55
CA GLU A 8 -15.17 -0.56 -10.96
C GLU A 8 -13.68 -0.84 -10.75
N VAL A 9 -13.38 -1.59 -9.69
CA VAL A 9 -12.04 -2.14 -9.47
C VAL A 9 -11.87 -3.41 -10.27
N VAL A 10 -10.99 -3.39 -11.26
CA VAL A 10 -10.68 -4.56 -12.10
C VAL A 10 -9.65 -5.46 -11.41
N TRP A 11 -8.71 -4.85 -10.71
CA TRP A 11 -7.67 -5.57 -9.98
C TRP A 11 -7.09 -4.67 -8.90
N ALA A 12 -6.72 -5.23 -7.76
CA ALA A 12 -5.98 -4.49 -6.77
C ALA A 12 -5.23 -5.41 -5.80
N GLU A 13 -3.96 -5.11 -5.55
CA GLU A 13 -3.08 -5.86 -4.64
C GLU A 13 -2.12 -4.92 -3.91
N PRO A 14 -1.67 -5.30 -2.70
CA PRO A 14 -0.66 -4.53 -1.98
C PRO A 14 0.69 -4.66 -2.69
N LEU A 15 1.48 -3.58 -2.65
CA LEU A 15 2.86 -3.63 -3.12
C LEU A 15 3.81 -3.89 -1.94
N PRO A 16 4.96 -4.53 -2.16
CA PRO A 16 5.95 -4.72 -1.11
C PRO A 16 6.38 -3.38 -0.49
N THR A 17 6.62 -3.40 0.82
CA THR A 17 7.13 -2.23 1.56
C THR A 17 8.44 -1.74 0.92
N GLY A 18 8.57 -0.42 0.76
CA GLY A 18 9.73 0.19 0.08
C GLY A 18 9.64 0.25 -1.44
N THR A 19 8.52 -0.15 -2.05
CA THR A 19 8.28 0.08 -3.49
C THR A 19 8.21 1.57 -3.79
N SER A 20 9.06 2.04 -4.72
CA SER A 20 9.06 3.45 -5.14
C SER A 20 7.82 3.79 -5.97
N ALA A 21 7.41 5.06 -5.97
CA ALA A 21 6.28 5.52 -6.77
C ALA A 21 6.46 5.20 -8.27
N GLN A 22 7.65 5.44 -8.82
CA GLN A 22 7.98 5.12 -10.21
C GLN A 22 7.84 3.62 -10.53
N ARG A 23 8.31 2.75 -9.63
CA ARG A 23 8.16 1.30 -9.79
C ARG A 23 6.69 0.90 -9.74
N ALA A 24 5.92 1.46 -8.80
CA ALA A 24 4.49 1.21 -8.69
C ALA A 24 3.73 1.62 -9.97
N GLU A 25 4.05 2.77 -10.57
CA GLU A 25 3.46 3.22 -11.84
C GLU A 25 3.71 2.22 -12.99
N LEU A 26 4.94 1.70 -13.10
CA LEU A 26 5.29 0.70 -14.13
C LEU A 26 4.53 -0.62 -13.93
N ILE A 27 4.43 -1.10 -12.70
CA ILE A 27 3.69 -2.33 -12.38
C ILE A 27 2.20 -2.14 -12.67
N ALA A 28 1.62 -1.00 -12.29
CA ALA A 28 0.21 -0.68 -12.54
C ALA A 28 -0.12 -0.71 -14.04
N LEU A 29 0.69 -0.01 -14.84
CA LEU A 29 0.51 0.07 -16.28
C LEU A 29 0.65 -1.32 -16.94
N THR A 30 1.68 -2.08 -16.55
CA THR A 30 1.92 -3.44 -17.03
C THR A 30 0.72 -4.35 -16.72
N LYS A 31 0.16 -4.23 -15.52
CA LYS A 31 -1.01 -5.02 -15.12
C LYS A 31 -2.24 -4.66 -15.95
N ALA A 32 -2.50 -3.38 -16.16
CA ALA A 32 -3.60 -2.91 -17.01
C ALA A 32 -3.48 -3.43 -18.46
N LEU A 33 -2.28 -3.39 -19.04
CA LEU A 33 -2.01 -3.94 -20.38
C LEU A 33 -2.25 -5.45 -20.46
N THR A 34 -1.85 -6.18 -19.43
CA THR A 34 -2.04 -7.63 -19.35
C THR A 34 -3.51 -8.00 -19.27
N LEU A 35 -4.29 -7.27 -18.47
CA LEU A 35 -5.74 -7.47 -18.34
C LEU A 35 -6.49 -7.16 -19.64
N GLY A 36 -6.02 -6.17 -20.41
CA GLY A 36 -6.60 -5.80 -21.70
C GLY A 36 -6.06 -6.59 -22.91
N LYS A 37 -5.40 -7.73 -22.71
CA LYS A 37 -4.85 -8.56 -23.80
C LYS A 37 -5.92 -8.88 -24.85
N GLY A 38 -5.61 -8.65 -26.12
CA GLY A 38 -6.51 -8.90 -27.26
C GLY A 38 -7.65 -7.88 -27.42
N GLN A 39 -7.78 -6.90 -26.53
CA GLN A 39 -8.86 -5.90 -26.56
C GLN A 39 -8.38 -4.57 -27.14
N LYS A 40 -9.31 -3.67 -27.46
CA LYS A 40 -9.01 -2.26 -27.76
C LYS A 40 -9.03 -1.50 -26.43
N LEU A 41 -7.89 -0.94 -26.03
CA LEU A 41 -7.69 -0.41 -24.69
C LEU A 41 -7.25 1.06 -24.71
N ASN A 42 -7.92 1.88 -23.90
CA ASN A 42 -7.47 3.21 -23.54
C ASN A 42 -7.05 3.18 -22.06
N ILE A 43 -5.77 3.43 -21.77
CA ILE A 43 -5.26 3.51 -20.40
C ILE A 43 -4.99 4.98 -20.07
N TYR A 44 -5.56 5.44 -18.97
CA TYR A 44 -5.27 6.75 -18.40
C TYR A 44 -4.30 6.58 -17.24
N THR A 45 -3.24 7.38 -17.21
CA THR A 45 -2.22 7.34 -16.16
C THR A 45 -1.83 8.74 -15.73
N ASP A 46 -1.70 8.96 -14.42
CA ASP A 46 -1.12 10.18 -13.84
C ASP A 46 0.41 10.08 -13.68
N GLY A 47 0.97 8.88 -13.88
CA GLY A 47 2.38 8.58 -13.82
C GLY A 47 3.14 9.06 -15.04
N ARG A 48 3.77 10.24 -14.94
CA ARG A 48 4.60 10.81 -16.03
C ARG A 48 5.76 9.87 -16.39
N TYR A 49 6.29 9.13 -15.41
CA TYR A 49 7.40 8.21 -15.65
C TYR A 49 6.97 6.98 -16.45
N ALA A 50 5.86 6.34 -16.06
CA ALA A 50 5.32 5.21 -16.83
C ALA A 50 4.88 5.63 -18.24
N PHE A 51 4.22 6.78 -18.39
CA PHE A 51 3.86 7.33 -19.70
C PHE A 51 5.07 7.54 -20.60
N ALA A 52 6.11 8.22 -20.08
CA ALA A 52 7.34 8.45 -20.83
C ALA A 52 8.03 7.13 -21.18
N THR A 53 8.11 6.18 -20.25
CA THR A 53 8.74 4.87 -20.47
C THR A 53 8.03 4.08 -21.57
N ALA A 54 6.69 4.10 -21.61
CA ALA A 54 5.91 3.42 -22.63
C ALA A 54 6.03 4.04 -24.03
N HIS A 55 6.25 5.36 -24.11
CA HIS A 55 6.35 6.09 -25.38
C HIS A 55 7.79 6.27 -25.88
N ILE A 56 8.77 6.18 -25.00
CA ILE A 56 10.17 6.13 -25.39
C ILE A 56 10.40 4.81 -26.13
N HIS A 57 10.84 4.92 -27.37
CA HIS A 57 11.00 3.81 -28.29
C HIS A 57 11.76 2.65 -27.63
N GLY A 58 11.17 1.45 -27.63
CA GLY A 58 11.80 0.24 -27.12
C GLY A 58 13.16 -0.05 -27.78
N THR A 59 13.40 0.46 -29.00
CA THR A 59 14.71 0.41 -29.66
C THR A 59 15.78 1.15 -28.86
N ILE A 60 15.52 2.31 -28.25
CA ILE A 60 16.50 3.02 -27.42
C ILE A 60 16.91 2.17 -26.21
N TYR A 61 15.94 1.53 -25.58
CA TYR A 61 16.16 0.65 -24.44
C TYR A 61 16.89 -0.65 -24.84
N ARG A 62 16.62 -1.17 -26.04
CA ARG A 62 17.26 -2.38 -26.58
C ARG A 62 18.67 -2.13 -27.10
N GLU A 63 18.90 -1.00 -27.77
CA GLU A 63 20.18 -0.58 -28.37
C GLU A 63 21.19 -0.14 -27.31
N ARG A 64 20.74 0.54 -26.25
CA ARG A 64 21.62 0.98 -25.14
C ARG A 64 21.75 -0.06 -24.02
N GLY A 65 21.22 -1.26 -24.19
CA GLY A 65 21.30 -2.33 -23.19
C GLY A 65 20.67 -2.01 -21.84
N LEU A 66 19.70 -1.08 -21.80
CA LEU A 66 19.15 -0.51 -20.56
C LEU A 66 20.21 0.12 -19.64
N LEU A 67 21.19 0.80 -20.24
CA LEU A 67 22.22 1.57 -19.54
C LEU A 67 21.94 3.08 -19.62
N THR A 68 22.28 3.81 -18.57
CA THR A 68 22.29 5.28 -18.56
C THR A 68 23.43 5.82 -19.41
N ALA A 69 23.44 7.12 -19.70
CA ALA A 69 24.56 7.76 -20.40
C ALA A 69 25.92 7.61 -19.66
N GLU A 70 25.88 7.36 -18.35
CA GLU A 70 27.05 7.06 -17.51
C GLU A 70 27.47 5.57 -17.53
N GLY A 71 26.79 4.73 -18.33
CA GLY A 71 27.07 3.29 -18.41
C GLY A 71 26.54 2.45 -17.24
N LYS A 72 25.76 3.03 -16.32
CA LYS A 72 25.14 2.30 -15.20
C LYS A 72 23.82 1.67 -15.63
N THR A 73 23.44 0.57 -14.99
CA THR A 73 22.12 -0.04 -15.19
C THR A 73 20.99 0.94 -14.85
N ILE A 74 19.99 1.06 -15.73
CA ILE A 74 18.80 1.87 -15.49
C ILE A 74 18.02 1.28 -14.30
N LYS A 75 17.54 2.15 -13.40
CA LYS A 75 16.67 1.75 -12.28
C LYS A 75 15.38 1.11 -12.79
N ASN A 76 14.85 0.12 -12.08
CA ASN A 76 13.63 -0.63 -12.45
C ASN A 76 13.73 -1.36 -13.82
N ARG A 77 14.94 -1.80 -14.19
CA ARG A 77 15.23 -2.48 -15.47
C ARG A 77 14.25 -3.61 -15.78
N GLU A 78 13.97 -4.45 -14.78
CA GLU A 78 13.09 -5.61 -14.93
C GLU A 78 11.66 -5.17 -15.23
N GLU A 79 11.12 -4.21 -14.46
CA GLU A 79 9.77 -3.69 -14.69
C GLU A 79 9.64 -3.02 -16.06
N ILE A 80 10.69 -2.32 -16.52
CA ILE A 80 10.71 -1.71 -17.86
C ILE A 80 10.64 -2.80 -18.93
N LEU A 81 11.41 -3.89 -18.81
CA LEU A 81 11.37 -5.00 -19.77
C LEU A 81 10.00 -5.66 -19.83
N VAL A 82 9.39 -5.92 -18.67
CA VAL A 82 8.04 -6.52 -18.61
C VAL A 82 7.01 -5.57 -19.22
N LEU A 83 7.09 -4.26 -18.92
CA LEU A 83 6.22 -3.26 -19.52
C LEU A 83 6.34 -3.26 -21.05
N LEU A 84 7.57 -3.22 -21.58
CA LEU A 84 7.82 -3.18 -23.02
C LEU A 84 7.25 -4.41 -23.74
N ALA A 85 7.31 -5.60 -23.12
CA ALA A 85 6.66 -6.79 -23.65
C ALA A 85 5.12 -6.68 -23.60
N ALA A 86 4.57 -6.14 -22.50
CA ALA A 86 3.13 -6.02 -22.28
C ALA A 86 2.45 -5.02 -23.24
N LEU A 87 3.17 -4.02 -23.76
CA LEU A 87 2.63 -3.04 -24.73
C LEU A 87 2.02 -3.70 -25.98
N TRP A 88 2.48 -4.89 -26.34
CA TRP A 88 2.03 -5.63 -27.53
C TRP A 88 0.85 -6.57 -27.27
N LEU A 89 0.38 -6.67 -26.02
CA LEU A 89 -0.73 -7.56 -25.66
C LEU A 89 -2.10 -7.07 -26.16
N PRO A 90 -2.46 -5.78 -26.07
CA PRO A 90 -3.75 -5.29 -26.57
C PRO A 90 -3.82 -5.30 -28.10
N LYS A 91 -5.01 -5.46 -28.66
CA LYS A 91 -5.25 -5.40 -30.12
C LYS A 91 -5.14 -3.97 -30.67
N LYS A 92 -5.53 -2.98 -29.88
CA LYS A 92 -5.28 -1.55 -30.11
C LYS A 92 -5.03 -0.90 -28.76
N LEU A 93 -4.09 0.02 -28.67
CA LEU A 93 -3.69 0.65 -27.41
C LEU A 93 -3.54 2.15 -27.58
N ALA A 94 -4.14 2.92 -26.68
CA ALA A 94 -3.80 4.30 -26.42
C ALA A 94 -3.45 4.44 -24.93
N ILE A 95 -2.27 5.00 -24.63
CA ILE A 95 -1.88 5.37 -23.27
C ILE A 95 -1.91 6.89 -23.20
N ILE A 96 -2.71 7.43 -22.28
CA ILE A 96 -3.01 8.86 -22.20
C ILE A 96 -2.52 9.34 -20.82
N HIS A 97 -1.61 10.31 -20.83
CA HIS A 97 -1.19 10.96 -19.59
C HIS A 97 -2.20 12.02 -19.19
N CYS A 98 -2.76 11.87 -17.99
CA CYS A 98 -3.72 12.80 -17.41
C CYS A 98 -3.14 13.38 -16.12
N PRO A 99 -2.86 14.69 -16.07
CA PRO A 99 -2.50 15.34 -14.83
C PRO A 99 -3.57 15.11 -13.77
N ARG A 100 -3.14 14.95 -12.51
CA ARG A 100 -3.98 14.62 -11.33
C ARG A 100 -5.22 15.51 -11.11
N HIS A 101 -5.30 16.63 -11.82
CA HIS A 101 -6.31 17.68 -11.67
C HIS A 101 -7.31 17.79 -12.85
N GLN A 102 -7.25 16.93 -13.87
CA GLN A 102 -8.20 17.01 -14.99
C GLN A 102 -9.50 16.24 -14.71
N THR A 103 -10.62 16.91 -14.99
CA THR A 103 -11.99 16.60 -14.57
C THR A 103 -12.69 15.38 -15.18
N PRO A 104 -12.46 14.96 -16.45
CA PRO A 104 -13.27 13.87 -17.02
C PRO A 104 -12.88 12.46 -16.54
N ILE A 105 -11.77 12.29 -15.81
CA ILE A 105 -11.25 10.99 -15.35
C ILE A 105 -11.07 10.97 -13.81
N ALA A 106 -11.46 12.06 -13.14
CA ALA A 106 -11.25 12.24 -11.70
C ALA A 106 -11.93 11.13 -10.87
N GLN A 107 -13.07 10.61 -11.33
CA GLN A 107 -13.78 9.53 -10.64
C GLN A 107 -12.98 8.23 -10.62
N GLY A 108 -12.51 7.74 -11.76
CA GLY A 108 -11.67 6.55 -11.85
C GLY A 108 -10.35 6.72 -11.09
N ASN A 109 -9.68 7.87 -11.23
CA ASN A 109 -8.44 8.15 -10.49
C ASN A 109 -8.65 8.16 -8.97
N ASN A 110 -9.75 8.74 -8.49
CA ASN A 110 -10.10 8.72 -7.07
C ASN A 110 -10.38 7.30 -6.60
N LEU A 111 -11.12 6.51 -7.36
CA LEU A 111 -11.39 5.10 -7.05
C LEU A 111 -10.10 4.28 -6.97
N ALA A 112 -9.18 4.45 -7.92
CA ALA A 112 -7.88 3.78 -7.93
C ALA A 112 -7.06 4.12 -6.67
N ASN A 113 -6.98 5.42 -6.33
CA ASN A 113 -6.23 5.89 -5.17
C ASN A 113 -6.83 5.39 -3.85
N GLN A 114 -8.15 5.49 -3.68
CA GLN A 114 -8.84 5.00 -2.49
C GLN A 114 -8.67 3.49 -2.33
N THR A 115 -8.81 2.73 -3.43
CA THR A 115 -8.64 1.27 -3.42
C THR A 115 -7.20 0.88 -3.09
N ALA A 116 -6.22 1.56 -3.69
CA ALA A 116 -4.81 1.31 -3.42
C ALA A 116 -4.45 1.60 -1.95
N GLN A 117 -4.97 2.69 -1.40
CA GLN A 117 -4.79 3.05 0.01
C GLN A 117 -5.42 2.01 0.94
N LYS A 118 -6.67 1.61 0.67
CA LYS A 118 -7.38 0.59 1.45
C LYS A 118 -6.59 -0.71 1.54
N ILE A 119 -6.09 -1.20 0.41
CA ILE A 119 -5.38 -2.50 0.38
C ILE A 119 -4.00 -2.42 1.03
N ALA A 120 -3.30 -1.28 0.90
CA ALA A 120 -2.06 -1.06 1.64
C ALA A 120 -2.31 -1.11 3.16
N LEU A 121 -3.41 -0.50 3.62
CA LEU A 121 -3.81 -0.55 5.03
C LEU A 121 -4.17 -1.97 5.48
N GLU A 122 -4.87 -2.75 4.67
CA GLU A 122 -5.22 -4.15 4.99
C GLU A 122 -3.98 -5.06 5.07
N ALA A 123 -3.02 -4.89 4.16
CA ALA A 123 -1.78 -5.65 4.18
C ALA A 123 -0.93 -5.31 5.41
N ASP A 124 -0.84 -4.03 5.74
CA ASP A 124 -0.15 -3.55 6.94
C ASP A 124 -0.83 -4.06 8.23
N LEU A 125 -2.16 -4.18 8.25
CA LEU A 125 -2.91 -4.80 9.35
C LEU A 125 -2.51 -6.27 9.51
N THR A 126 -2.45 -7.00 8.40
CA THR A 126 -2.05 -8.41 8.39
C THR A 126 -0.61 -8.61 8.89
N LEU A 127 0.30 -7.69 8.56
CA LEU A 127 1.68 -7.69 9.04
C LEU A 127 1.78 -7.29 10.52
N THR A 128 1.02 -6.29 10.97
CA THR A 128 1.00 -5.87 12.39
C THR A 128 0.40 -6.96 13.30
N ILE A 129 -0.47 -7.80 12.76
CA ILE A 129 -1.07 -8.96 13.43
C ILE A 129 -0.06 -10.11 13.62
N GLN A 130 1.01 -10.15 12.83
CA GLN A 130 2.08 -11.15 12.93
C GLN A 130 3.27 -10.56 13.69
N LEU A 131 3.28 -10.72 15.01
CA LEU A 131 4.45 -10.45 15.84
C LEU A 131 5.65 -11.28 15.35
N PRO A 132 6.88 -10.72 15.36
CA PRO A 132 8.07 -11.50 15.11
C PRO A 132 8.39 -12.33 16.37
N ASP A 133 7.73 -13.47 16.54
CA ASP A 133 8.34 -14.54 17.35
C ASP A 133 7.86 -15.95 16.97
N LYS A 134 8.79 -16.90 17.13
CA LYS A 134 8.65 -18.34 16.94
C LYS A 134 7.80 -18.95 18.05
N GLY A 135 6.52 -18.63 18.07
CA GLY A 135 5.59 -19.14 19.09
C GLY A 135 4.23 -18.50 18.89
N GLY A 136 3.50 -19.02 17.90
CA GLY A 136 2.30 -18.39 17.37
C GLY A 136 1.26 -18.00 18.42
N THR A 137 0.88 -16.73 18.39
CA THR A 137 -0.53 -16.34 18.47
C THR A 137 -0.70 -15.15 17.55
N ALA A 138 -1.36 -15.35 16.41
CA ALA A 138 -1.89 -14.24 15.61
C ALA A 138 -2.82 -13.39 16.50
N LEU A 139 -2.78 -12.06 16.36
CA LEU A 139 -3.81 -11.22 16.98
C LEU A 139 -5.21 -11.72 16.55
N PRO A 140 -6.23 -11.59 17.43
CA PRO A 140 -7.57 -12.05 17.10
C PRO A 140 -8.09 -11.37 15.83
N GLU A 141 -8.75 -12.14 14.95
CA GLU A 141 -9.35 -11.59 13.71
C GLU A 141 -10.37 -10.48 13.99
N THR A 142 -10.97 -10.50 15.19
CA THR A 142 -11.88 -9.46 15.66
C THR A 142 -11.39 -8.85 16.98
N PRO A 143 -11.01 -7.56 16.98
CA PRO A 143 -10.64 -6.85 18.21
C PRO A 143 -11.90 -6.51 19.02
N GLN A 144 -11.82 -6.66 20.34
CA GLN A 144 -12.88 -6.26 21.26
C GLN A 144 -12.52 -4.91 21.87
N TYR A 145 -13.07 -3.83 21.32
CA TYR A 145 -12.95 -2.50 21.90
C TYR A 145 -14.00 -2.28 22.98
N THR A 146 -13.56 -1.75 24.13
CA THR A 146 -14.46 -1.30 25.19
C THR A 146 -15.11 0.04 24.84
N GLU A 147 -16.16 0.42 25.55
CA GLU A 147 -16.77 1.74 25.38
C GLU A 147 -15.78 2.89 25.67
N ALA A 148 -14.85 2.67 26.60
CA ALA A 148 -13.79 3.62 26.91
C ALA A 148 -12.83 3.80 25.72
N ASP A 149 -12.42 2.70 25.08
CA ASP A 149 -11.58 2.74 23.87
C ASP A 149 -12.28 3.52 22.76
N LEU A 150 -13.55 3.20 22.49
CA LEU A 150 -14.33 3.86 21.44
C LEU A 150 -14.55 5.34 21.73
N LYS A 151 -14.78 5.71 23.00
CA LYS A 151 -14.93 7.12 23.41
C LYS A 151 -13.64 7.90 23.17
N TRP A 152 -12.49 7.30 23.47
CA TRP A 152 -11.18 7.90 23.20
C TRP A 152 -10.89 7.98 21.69
N ILE A 153 -11.14 6.92 20.94
CA ILE A 153 -10.91 6.86 19.49
C ILE A 153 -11.72 7.95 18.76
N LYS A 154 -12.97 8.21 19.18
CA LYS A 154 -13.82 9.27 18.62
C LYS A 154 -13.25 10.69 18.81
N GLN A 155 -12.33 10.89 19.75
CA GLN A 155 -11.65 12.17 19.97
C GLN A 155 -10.40 12.33 19.09
N LEU A 156 -9.97 11.27 18.39
CA LEU A 156 -8.78 11.30 17.53
C LEU A 156 -9.13 11.84 16.14
N PRO A 157 -8.33 12.77 15.61
CA PRO A 157 -8.58 13.31 14.27
C PRO A 157 -8.37 12.24 13.20
N MET A 158 -9.34 12.14 12.28
CA MET A 158 -9.29 11.28 11.09
C MET A 158 -9.11 9.78 11.39
N ALA A 159 -9.57 9.29 12.54
CA ALA A 159 -9.55 7.86 12.84
C ALA A 159 -10.46 7.07 11.88
N GLN A 160 -9.94 6.00 11.31
CA GLN A 160 -10.68 5.16 10.36
C GLN A 160 -10.87 3.75 10.91
N CYS A 161 -12.07 3.20 10.71
CA CYS A 161 -12.39 1.82 11.05
C CYS A 161 -12.34 0.94 9.79
N LEU A 162 -11.45 -0.05 9.77
CA LEU A 162 -11.27 -0.98 8.66
C LEU A 162 -11.31 -2.41 9.22
N LYS A 163 -12.24 -3.24 8.72
CA LYS A 163 -12.40 -4.64 9.17
C LYS A 163 -12.45 -4.77 10.71
N ARG A 164 -13.20 -3.88 11.37
CA ARG A 164 -13.35 -3.76 12.84
C ARG A 164 -12.13 -3.25 13.61
N TRP A 165 -11.03 -2.91 12.95
CA TRP A 165 -9.86 -2.30 13.56
C TRP A 165 -9.85 -0.78 13.38
N TRP A 166 -9.49 -0.05 14.43
CA TRP A 166 -9.33 1.40 14.37
C TRP A 166 -7.88 1.81 14.11
N ARG A 167 -7.67 2.87 13.32
CA ARG A 167 -6.34 3.39 12.95
C ARG A 167 -6.28 4.92 13.01
N LEU A 168 -5.10 5.44 13.30
CA LEU A 168 -4.75 6.85 13.17
C LEU A 168 -4.42 7.22 11.71
N SER A 169 -4.37 8.54 11.43
CA SER A 169 -4.04 9.10 10.11
C SER A 169 -2.64 8.75 9.60
N ASP A 170 -1.71 8.41 10.50
CA ASP A 170 -0.36 7.93 10.19
C ASP A 170 -0.28 6.40 10.01
N CYS A 171 -1.44 5.75 9.84
CA CYS A 171 -1.60 4.31 9.62
C CYS A 171 -1.33 3.42 10.85
N ARG A 172 -1.00 3.97 12.04
CA ARG A 172 -0.83 3.14 13.24
C ARG A 172 -2.15 2.50 13.69
N VAL A 173 -2.09 1.20 13.98
CA VAL A 173 -3.23 0.44 14.52
C VAL A 173 -3.45 0.82 15.98
N ILE A 174 -4.72 1.07 16.33
CA ILE A 174 -5.15 1.30 17.70
C ILE A 174 -5.52 -0.05 18.30
N LEU A 175 -4.75 -0.51 19.28
CA LEU A 175 -5.06 -1.75 20.01
C LEU A 175 -6.08 -1.46 21.12
N PRO A 176 -7.09 -2.33 21.34
CA PRO A 176 -7.88 -2.29 22.56
C PRO A 176 -6.99 -2.42 23.81
N GLU A 177 -7.38 -1.78 24.91
CA GLU A 177 -6.60 -1.75 26.16
C GLU A 177 -6.15 -3.16 26.59
N ALA A 178 -7.10 -4.10 26.70
CA ALA A 178 -6.83 -5.48 27.13
C ALA A 178 -5.87 -6.23 26.18
N LEU A 179 -5.97 -5.97 24.87
CA LEU A 179 -5.08 -6.60 23.89
C LEU A 179 -3.69 -6.00 23.95
N GLY A 180 -3.59 -4.68 24.16
CA GLY A 180 -2.33 -3.97 24.40
C GLY A 180 -1.58 -4.53 25.60
N GLU A 181 -2.28 -4.73 26.71
CA GLU A 181 -1.71 -5.34 27.93
C GLU A 181 -1.21 -6.77 27.68
N GLN A 182 -1.97 -7.57 26.93
CA GLN A 182 -1.56 -8.93 26.60
C GLN A 182 -0.29 -8.96 25.75
N VAL A 183 -0.18 -8.08 24.74
CA VAL A 183 1.01 -7.94 23.90
C VAL A 183 2.19 -7.46 24.72
N LEU A 184 2.00 -6.46 25.59
CA LEU A 184 3.01 -5.94 26.51
C LEU A 184 3.55 -7.02 27.46
N SER A 185 2.66 -7.77 28.09
CA SER A 185 3.01 -8.84 29.03
C SER A 185 3.84 -9.94 28.35
N LYS A 186 3.44 -10.35 27.14
CA LYS A 186 4.17 -11.35 26.36
C LYS A 186 5.54 -10.85 25.89
N MET A 187 5.61 -9.62 25.37
CA MET A 187 6.89 -9.02 24.95
C MET A 187 7.86 -8.90 26.14
N HIS A 188 7.35 -8.57 27.32
CA HIS A 188 8.15 -8.52 28.55
C HIS A 188 8.74 -9.89 28.90
N GLN A 189 7.92 -10.95 28.83
CA GLN A 189 8.36 -12.33 29.08
C GLN A 189 9.39 -12.81 28.06
N ALA A 190 9.23 -12.46 26.77
CA ALA A 190 10.11 -12.93 25.70
C ALA A 190 11.45 -12.20 25.62
N THR A 191 11.50 -10.91 25.98
CA THR A 191 12.67 -10.05 25.74
C THR A 191 13.42 -9.61 26.99
N HIS A 192 12.87 -9.85 28.18
CA HIS A 192 13.38 -9.32 29.46
C HIS A 192 13.67 -7.81 29.44
N MET A 193 13.04 -7.05 28.55
CA MET A 193 13.22 -5.60 28.45
C MET A 193 12.48 -4.87 29.57
N GLY A 194 13.08 -3.78 30.06
CA GLY A 194 12.44 -2.87 31.02
C GLY A 194 11.25 -2.12 30.43
N THR A 195 10.27 -1.80 31.27
CA THR A 195 8.97 -1.19 30.92
C THR A 195 9.05 0.06 30.05
N ARG A 196 10.04 0.95 30.26
CA ARG A 196 10.23 2.15 29.45
C ARG A 196 10.62 1.85 27.99
N LYS A 197 11.60 0.96 27.78
CA LYS A 197 12.03 0.57 26.42
C LYS A 197 10.91 -0.11 25.62
N MET A 198 10.04 -0.86 26.31
CA MET A 198 8.89 -1.50 25.67
C MET A 198 7.81 -0.49 25.24
N GLN A 199 7.51 0.51 26.09
CA GLN A 199 6.58 1.58 25.73
C GLN A 199 7.08 2.41 24.54
N ASP A 200 8.39 2.64 24.46
CA ASP A 200 9.00 3.40 23.35
C ASP A 200 8.96 2.61 22.03
N LEU A 201 9.27 1.30 22.06
CA LEU A 201 9.21 0.43 20.88
C LEU A 201 7.77 0.24 20.36
N GLN A 202 6.78 0.22 21.24
CA GLN A 202 5.38 0.09 20.84
C GLN A 202 4.77 1.40 20.33
N LYS A 203 5.11 2.56 20.90
CA LYS A 203 4.67 3.86 20.35
C LYS A 203 5.13 4.08 18.91
N LEU A 204 6.21 3.41 18.50
CA LEU A 204 6.72 3.40 17.13
C LEU A 204 5.85 2.58 16.17
N SER A 205 5.08 1.60 16.62
CA SER A 205 4.35 0.65 15.75
C SER A 205 2.83 0.64 15.94
N VAL A 206 2.33 0.93 17.14
CA VAL A 206 0.91 0.88 17.51
C VAL A 206 0.52 2.02 18.46
N SER A 207 -0.77 2.32 18.54
CA SER A 207 -1.33 3.30 19.49
C SER A 207 -2.23 2.62 20.51
N LEU A 208 -2.14 3.07 21.77
CA LEU A 208 -2.92 2.55 22.88
C LEU A 208 -3.81 3.64 23.47
N PRO A 209 -5.01 3.26 23.97
CA PRO A 209 -5.81 4.14 24.80
C PRO A 209 -5.04 4.54 26.07
N PRO A 210 -5.34 5.71 26.66
CA PRO A 210 -4.72 6.15 27.89
C PRO A 210 -5.03 5.16 29.02
N ALA A 211 -4.00 4.76 29.78
CA ALA A 211 -4.16 3.90 30.93
C ALA A 211 -5.13 4.54 31.95
N LYS A 212 -6.05 3.74 32.49
CA LYS A 212 -6.92 4.20 33.58
C LYS A 212 -6.06 4.65 34.79
N PRO A 213 -6.45 5.72 35.49
CA PRO A 213 -5.79 6.09 36.72
C PRO A 213 -5.89 4.92 37.71
N ALA A 214 -4.77 4.55 38.32
CA ALA A 214 -4.76 3.59 39.42
C ALA A 214 -5.56 4.19 40.58
N ASN A 215 -6.60 3.47 41.02
CA ASN A 215 -7.31 3.76 42.27
C ASN A 215 -6.46 3.38 43.48
#